data_AF-A0A3N5ZWV1-F1
#
_entry.id   AF-A0A3N5ZWV1-F1
#
_cell.length_a   1.000
_cell.length_b   1.000
_cell.length_c   1.000
_cell.angle_alpha   90.00
_cell.angle_beta   90.00
_cell.angle_gamma   90.00
#
_symmetry.space_group_name_H-M   'P 1'
#
loop_
_entity.id
_entity.type
_entity.pdbx_description
1 polymer ?
#
loop_
_entity_poly.entity_id
_entity_poly.type
_entity_poly.pdbx_seq_one_letter_code
_entity_poly.pdbx_strand_id
1 'polypeptide(L)'
;MKQESPLTSTLAFLAARKTPLAIHGAILSAFFAFLLLWSDAVFDILSRMDDKASRQRISLPEETDGMEWSIDRLQVLPGAIEVDGWAFIAGQDARESRVYAVLKSASDTYVFDTFPRIRPDVSHTFSGAAENVDHSGFVTFIPRDAVPGTGLVLGVYVEGKVLSTLQYTDRVIRGQSKQQHVSLPQPDTGVLTYAVDRCSPGDGVTVLEGWGFIEGADARSSRTLVVLQSDADTYVFDTFWRRRLDIGRAYDGHGRNLQASGFVAFIPEGAVPPGD
;
A
#
# COMPACT_ATOMS: atom_id res chain seq x y z
N MET A 1 12.40 -33.80 -67.43
CA MET A 1 12.99 -33.93 -66.08
C MET A 1 14.28 -33.14 -66.06
N LYS A 2 14.31 -31.97 -65.39
CA LYS A 2 15.56 -31.23 -65.16
C LYS A 2 16.22 -31.83 -63.92
N GLN A 3 17.40 -32.41 -64.10
CA GLN A 3 18.20 -32.97 -63.02
C GLN A 3 18.97 -31.81 -62.38
N GLU A 4 18.55 -31.39 -61.19
CA GLU A 4 19.25 -30.34 -60.44
C GLU A 4 20.62 -30.82 -59.97
N SER A 5 21.63 -29.93 -60.04
CA SER A 5 23.01 -30.29 -59.75
C SER A 5 23.23 -30.53 -58.25
N PRO A 6 23.98 -31.57 -57.85
CA PRO A 6 24.23 -31.88 -56.44
C PRO A 6 25.09 -30.83 -55.70
N LEU A 7 25.74 -29.91 -56.43
CA LEU A 7 26.62 -28.88 -55.84
C LEU A 7 25.83 -27.71 -55.21
N THR A 8 24.63 -27.43 -55.70
CA THR A 8 23.76 -26.36 -55.16
C THR A 8 23.17 -26.72 -53.79
N SER A 9 23.02 -28.01 -53.49
CA SER A 9 22.52 -28.51 -52.19
C SER A 9 23.55 -28.34 -51.06
N THR A 10 24.84 -28.57 -51.33
CA THR A 10 25.89 -28.56 -50.30
C THR A 10 26.23 -27.15 -49.80
N LEU A 11 26.15 -26.14 -50.68
CA LEU A 11 26.39 -24.74 -50.30
C LEU A 11 25.23 -24.14 -49.49
N ALA A 12 23.98 -24.52 -49.78
CA ALA A 12 22.82 -24.13 -48.98
C ALA A 12 22.89 -24.71 -47.55
N PHE A 13 23.36 -25.96 -47.41
CA PHE A 13 23.55 -26.61 -46.11
C PHE A 13 24.65 -25.94 -45.26
N LEU A 14 25.72 -25.45 -45.88
CA LEU A 14 26.80 -24.73 -45.18
C LEU A 14 26.40 -23.30 -44.78
N ALA A 15 25.54 -22.62 -45.55
CA ALA A 15 24.99 -21.31 -45.20
C ALA A 15 24.00 -21.39 -44.02
N ALA A 16 23.22 -22.47 -43.93
CA ALA A 16 22.27 -22.69 -42.84
C ALA A 16 22.92 -23.04 -41.48
N ARG A 17 24.20 -23.42 -41.46
CA ARG A 17 24.91 -23.86 -40.25
C ARG A 17 25.68 -22.75 -39.52
N LYS A 18 25.84 -21.56 -40.12
CA LYS A 18 26.55 -20.41 -39.52
C LYS A 18 25.66 -19.50 -38.66
N THR A 19 24.35 -19.52 -38.89
CA THR A 19 23.38 -18.76 -38.10
C THR A 19 23.30 -19.16 -36.63
N PRO A 20 23.33 -20.46 -36.23
CA PRO A 20 23.23 -20.79 -34.81
C PRO A 20 24.43 -20.26 -34.01
N LEU A 21 25.67 -20.38 -34.48
CA LEU A 21 26.83 -19.92 -33.69
C LEU A 21 26.81 -18.40 -33.45
N ALA A 22 26.44 -17.62 -34.46
CA ALA A 22 26.31 -16.17 -34.32
C ALA A 22 25.18 -15.78 -33.34
N ILE A 23 24.04 -16.48 -33.40
CA ILE A 23 22.91 -16.26 -32.48
C ILE A 23 23.31 -16.59 -31.05
N HIS A 24 23.97 -17.73 -30.81
CA HIS A 24 24.42 -18.11 -29.46
C HIS A 24 25.47 -17.13 -28.93
N GLY A 25 26.40 -16.68 -29.77
CA GLY A 25 27.36 -15.64 -29.42
C GLY A 25 26.66 -14.34 -29.00
N ALA A 26 25.68 -13.87 -29.77
CA ALA A 26 24.92 -12.67 -29.43
C ALA A 26 24.13 -12.81 -28.12
N ILE A 27 23.49 -13.96 -27.88
CA ILE A 27 22.76 -14.24 -26.62
C ILE A 27 23.73 -14.20 -25.43
N LEU A 28 24.88 -14.87 -25.52
CA LEU A 28 25.88 -14.88 -24.45
C LEU A 28 26.44 -13.48 -24.20
N SER A 29 26.79 -12.73 -25.25
CA SER A 29 27.27 -11.35 -25.11
C SER A 29 26.23 -10.45 -24.45
N ALA A 30 24.96 -10.56 -24.85
CA ALA A 30 23.86 -9.81 -24.23
C ALA A 30 23.67 -10.19 -22.75
N PHE A 31 23.76 -11.48 -22.42
CA PHE A 31 23.68 -11.96 -21.04
C PHE A 31 24.85 -11.45 -20.18
N PHE A 32 26.08 -11.47 -20.71
CA PHE A 32 27.23 -10.89 -20.01
C PHE A 32 27.10 -9.38 -19.82
N ALA A 33 26.62 -8.66 -20.85
CA ALA A 33 26.36 -7.23 -20.72
C ALA A 33 25.28 -6.96 -19.66
N PHE A 34 24.21 -7.77 -19.60
CA PHE A 34 23.21 -7.70 -18.55
C PHE A 34 23.83 -7.93 -17.17
N LEU A 35 24.64 -8.98 -17.01
CA LEU A 35 25.30 -9.25 -15.73
C LEU A 35 26.24 -8.12 -15.31
N LEU A 36 26.99 -7.52 -16.22
CA LEU A 36 27.94 -6.46 -15.86
C LEU A 36 27.27 -5.10 -15.62
N LEU A 37 26.16 -4.81 -16.30
CA LEU A 37 25.55 -3.48 -16.27
C LEU A 37 24.33 -3.39 -15.36
N TRP A 38 23.64 -4.50 -15.12
CA TRP A 38 22.33 -4.52 -14.43
C TRP A 38 22.26 -5.45 -13.24
N SER A 39 23.23 -6.36 -13.06
CA SER A 39 23.13 -7.35 -11.99
C SER A 39 23.14 -6.73 -10.61
N ASP A 40 23.94 -5.70 -10.35
CA ASP A 40 23.99 -5.04 -9.05
C ASP A 40 22.61 -4.47 -8.65
N ALA A 41 21.91 -3.81 -9.57
CA ALA A 41 20.57 -3.30 -9.29
C ALA A 41 19.56 -4.42 -9.02
N VAL A 42 19.67 -5.54 -9.74
CA VAL A 42 18.79 -6.71 -9.55
C VAL A 42 19.13 -7.44 -8.25
N PHE A 43 20.41 -7.64 -7.94
CA PHE A 43 20.87 -8.28 -6.72
C PHE A 43 20.64 -7.43 -5.49
N ASP A 44 20.69 -6.10 -5.59
CA ASP A 44 20.26 -5.20 -4.51
C ASP A 44 18.78 -5.38 -4.20
N ILE A 45 17.92 -5.52 -5.22
CA ILE A 45 16.50 -5.80 -5.01
C ILE A 45 16.31 -7.19 -4.39
N LEU A 46 17.04 -8.20 -4.88
CA LEU A 46 16.94 -9.58 -4.38
C LEU A 46 17.47 -9.74 -2.95
N SER A 47 18.60 -9.12 -2.62
CA SER A 47 19.20 -9.17 -1.28
C SER A 47 18.36 -8.43 -0.25
N ARG A 48 17.72 -7.31 -0.62
CA ARG A 48 16.73 -6.64 0.23
C ARG A 48 15.50 -7.51 0.52
N MET A 49 15.22 -8.52 -0.30
CA MET A 49 14.16 -9.49 -0.04
C MET A 49 14.55 -10.65 0.88
N ASP A 50 15.81 -10.78 1.29
CA ASP A 50 16.16 -11.72 2.37
C ASP A 50 15.78 -11.14 3.74
N ASP A 51 15.76 -9.81 3.86
CA ASP A 51 15.29 -9.06 5.02
C ASP A 51 13.76 -8.83 4.96
N LYS A 52 12.99 -9.91 4.81
CA LYS A 52 11.52 -9.80 4.88
C LYS A 52 11.08 -9.43 6.27
N ALA A 53 10.14 -8.50 6.33
CA ALA A 53 9.51 -8.14 7.60
C ALA A 53 8.75 -9.32 8.18
N SER A 54 9.00 -9.60 9.46
CA SER A 54 8.25 -10.61 10.19
C SER A 54 6.97 -10.01 10.75
N ARG A 55 5.88 -10.78 10.66
CA ARG A 55 4.60 -10.37 11.25
C ARG A 55 4.68 -10.49 12.77
N GLN A 56 4.36 -9.40 13.45
CA GLN A 56 4.34 -9.31 14.89
C GLN A 56 2.94 -9.52 15.47
N ARG A 57 2.90 -10.05 16.70
CA ARG A 57 1.68 -10.21 17.50
C ARG A 57 1.77 -9.35 18.75
N ILE A 58 1.56 -8.05 18.56
CA ILE A 58 1.61 -7.07 19.64
C ILE A 58 0.26 -6.37 19.78
N SER A 59 -0.06 -5.94 21.00
CA SER A 59 -1.24 -5.11 21.26
C SER A 59 -0.92 -3.67 20.87
N LEU A 60 -1.72 -3.10 19.98
CA LEU A 60 -1.54 -1.72 19.55
C LEU A 60 -2.25 -0.76 20.54
N PRO A 61 -1.67 0.43 20.81
CA PRO A 61 -2.38 1.48 21.53
C PRO A 61 -3.51 2.06 20.67
N GLU A 62 -4.37 2.90 21.27
CA GLU A 62 -5.27 3.74 20.47
C GLU A 62 -4.46 4.71 19.59
N GLU A 63 -5.07 5.13 18.48
CA GLU A 63 -4.47 6.11 17.59
C GLU A 63 -4.32 7.47 18.28
N THR A 64 -3.13 8.07 18.18
CA THR A 64 -2.84 9.39 18.74
C THR A 64 -2.04 10.24 17.75
N ASP A 65 -2.02 11.55 17.97
CA ASP A 65 -1.22 12.51 17.21
C ASP A 65 0.12 12.81 17.91
N GLY A 66 0.64 11.85 18.69
CA GLY A 66 1.79 12.02 19.59
C GLY A 66 3.17 11.75 18.98
N MET A 67 3.30 11.69 17.65
CA MET A 67 4.57 11.49 16.95
C MET A 67 4.71 12.39 15.73
N GLU A 68 5.95 12.61 15.33
CA GLU A 68 6.32 13.17 14.04
C GLU A 68 6.69 12.03 13.09
N TRP A 69 6.25 12.07 11.84
CA TRP A 69 6.57 11.04 10.84
C TRP A 69 6.48 11.54 9.41
N SER A 70 7.13 10.79 8.50
CA SER A 70 6.93 10.89 7.05
C SER A 70 7.09 9.52 6.41
N ILE A 71 6.27 9.25 5.39
CA ILE A 71 6.46 8.12 4.47
C ILE A 71 7.05 8.67 3.18
N ASP A 72 8.36 8.47 3.03
CA ASP A 72 9.13 8.98 1.89
C ASP A 72 8.91 8.11 0.65
N ARG A 73 8.67 6.80 0.86
CA ARG A 73 8.35 5.86 -0.22
C ARG A 73 7.34 4.81 0.23
N LEU A 74 6.36 4.58 -0.63
CA LEU A 74 5.45 3.45 -0.55
C LEU A 74 5.27 2.88 -1.96
N GLN A 75 5.75 1.66 -2.19
CA GLN A 75 5.64 1.02 -3.50
C GLN A 75 5.39 -0.47 -3.40
N VAL A 76 4.62 -1.00 -4.36
CA VAL A 76 4.33 -2.44 -4.46
C VAL A 76 5.32 -3.05 -5.43
N LEU A 77 6.18 -3.94 -4.92
CA LEU A 77 7.16 -4.69 -5.70
C LEU A 77 6.62 -6.09 -6.07
N PRO A 78 7.28 -6.80 -6.98
CA PRO A 78 7.06 -8.24 -7.15
C PRO A 78 7.32 -8.97 -5.82
N GLY A 79 6.28 -9.52 -5.20
CA GLY A 79 6.39 -10.32 -3.97
C GLY A 79 6.42 -9.55 -2.64
N ALA A 80 6.66 -8.23 -2.64
CA ALA A 80 6.71 -7.44 -1.41
C ALA A 80 6.07 -6.05 -1.56
N ILE A 81 5.78 -5.39 -0.44
CA ILE A 81 5.46 -3.97 -0.36
C ILE A 81 6.62 -3.30 0.38
N GLU A 82 7.24 -2.30 -0.25
CA GLU A 82 8.29 -1.49 0.37
C GLU A 82 7.68 -0.25 1.01
N VAL A 83 8.01 -0.03 2.27
CA VAL A 83 7.73 1.20 3.02
C VAL A 83 9.04 1.76 3.53
N ASP A 84 9.37 2.99 3.17
CA ASP A 84 10.56 3.73 3.62
C ASP A 84 10.13 5.08 4.18
N GLY A 85 10.69 5.48 5.31
CA GLY A 85 10.28 6.69 6.00
C GLY A 85 11.06 6.94 7.28
N TRP A 86 10.50 7.79 8.13
CA TRP A 86 11.01 8.06 9.46
C TRP A 86 9.85 8.37 10.42
N ALA A 87 10.03 8.07 11.70
CA ALA A 87 9.08 8.42 12.75
C ALA A 87 9.75 8.50 14.12
N PHE A 88 9.35 9.47 14.95
CA PHE A 88 9.84 9.61 16.32
C PHE A 88 8.82 10.29 17.24
N ILE A 89 8.99 10.10 18.56
CA ILE A 89 8.19 10.78 19.59
C ILE A 89 9.01 11.95 20.12
N ALA A 90 8.46 13.17 20.07
CA ALA A 90 9.11 14.36 20.58
C ALA A 90 9.48 14.18 22.08
N GLY A 91 10.69 14.61 22.46
CA GLY A 91 11.21 14.46 23.81
C GLY A 91 11.69 13.06 24.21
N GLN A 92 11.73 12.08 23.31
CA GLN A 92 12.35 10.76 23.56
C GLN A 92 13.59 10.52 22.70
N ASP A 93 14.51 9.65 23.17
CA ASP A 93 15.66 9.21 22.38
C ASP A 93 15.19 8.22 21.30
N ALA A 94 15.38 8.58 20.02
CA ALA A 94 14.97 7.72 18.91
C ALA A 94 15.78 6.41 18.84
N ARG A 95 16.98 6.35 19.43
CA ARG A 95 17.76 5.09 19.53
C ARG A 95 17.13 4.04 20.43
N GLU A 96 16.34 4.47 21.41
CA GLU A 96 15.62 3.58 22.33
C GLU A 96 14.21 3.24 21.82
N SER A 97 13.84 3.72 20.63
CA SER A 97 12.52 3.50 20.05
C SER A 97 12.55 2.38 19.02
N ARG A 98 11.43 1.67 18.86
CA ARG A 98 11.20 0.71 17.78
C ARG A 98 10.06 1.18 16.90
N VAL A 99 10.26 1.07 15.59
CA VAL A 99 9.25 1.45 14.61
C VAL A 99 8.67 0.20 13.96
N TYR A 100 7.36 0.19 13.80
CA TYR A 100 6.61 -0.87 13.15
C TYR A 100 5.75 -0.28 12.04
N ALA A 101 5.63 -1.00 10.93
CA ALA A 101 4.62 -0.72 9.92
C ALA A 101 3.33 -1.46 10.29
N VAL A 102 2.21 -0.73 10.31
CA VAL A 102 0.90 -1.27 10.66
C VAL A 102 0.01 -1.19 9.43
N LEU A 103 -0.53 -2.32 8.99
CA LEU A 103 -1.48 -2.38 7.90
C LEU A 103 -2.86 -2.70 8.47
N LYS A 104 -3.83 -1.83 8.23
CA LYS A 104 -5.20 -1.99 8.73
C LYS A 104 -6.18 -2.17 7.58
N SER A 105 -6.97 -3.24 7.63
CA SER A 105 -8.17 -3.43 6.81
C SER A 105 -9.42 -3.06 7.62
N ALA A 106 -10.61 -3.26 7.04
CA ALA A 106 -11.87 -3.09 7.77
C ALA A 106 -12.02 -4.07 8.95
N SER A 107 -11.47 -5.28 8.85
CA SER A 107 -11.66 -6.36 9.83
C SER A 107 -10.42 -6.69 10.64
N ASP A 108 -9.23 -6.40 10.11
CA ASP A 108 -7.98 -6.94 10.63
C ASP A 108 -6.90 -5.88 10.70
N THR A 109 -5.90 -6.14 11.56
CA THR A 109 -4.68 -5.34 11.65
C THR A 109 -3.46 -6.25 11.64
N TYR A 110 -2.47 -5.86 10.86
CA TYR A 110 -1.23 -6.58 10.63
C TYR A 110 -0.07 -5.68 11.02
N VAL A 111 0.82 -6.16 11.88
CA VAL A 111 1.99 -5.40 12.34
C VAL A 111 3.24 -6.08 11.82
N PHE A 112 4.16 -5.30 11.27
CA PHE A 112 5.40 -5.79 10.69
C PHE A 112 6.58 -5.03 11.29
N ASP A 113 7.67 -5.75 11.54
CA ASP A 113 8.93 -5.13 11.93
C ASP A 113 9.45 -4.20 10.83
N THR A 114 10.31 -3.28 11.24
CA THR A 114 11.07 -2.45 10.32
C THR A 114 12.56 -2.60 10.60
N PHE A 115 13.37 -2.23 9.62
CA PHE A 115 14.82 -2.19 9.71
C PHE A 115 15.24 -0.73 9.88
N PRO A 116 16.05 -0.41 10.92
CA PRO A 116 16.43 0.96 11.21
C PRO A 116 17.34 1.53 10.11
N ARG A 117 17.19 2.83 9.84
CA ARG A 117 18.03 3.60 8.91
C ARG A 117 18.45 4.91 9.55
N ILE A 118 19.72 5.26 9.38
CA ILE A 118 20.23 6.56 9.83
C ILE A 118 19.80 7.65 8.84
N ARG A 119 19.25 8.74 9.37
CA ARG A 119 18.66 9.88 8.66
C ARG A 119 19.18 11.21 9.20
N PRO A 120 20.43 11.60 8.86
CA PRO A 120 21.01 12.84 9.34
C PRO A 120 20.21 14.07 8.92
N ASP A 121 19.54 14.00 7.77
CA ASP A 121 18.65 15.02 7.24
C ASP A 121 17.48 15.32 8.20
N VAL A 122 16.91 14.30 8.86
CA VAL A 122 15.82 14.49 9.83
C VAL A 122 16.36 15.16 11.10
N SER A 123 17.54 14.78 11.59
CA SER A 123 18.21 15.50 12.69
C SER A 123 18.48 16.97 12.38
N HIS A 124 18.85 17.29 11.14
CA HIS A 124 19.06 18.68 10.73
C HIS A 124 17.77 19.50 10.74
N THR A 125 16.64 18.92 10.29
CA THR A 125 15.34 19.60 10.27
C THR A 125 14.72 19.74 11.66
N PHE A 126 14.85 18.71 12.51
CA PHE A 126 14.18 18.61 13.81
C PHE A 126 15.13 18.78 14.99
N SER A 127 16.18 19.60 14.82
CA SER A 127 17.17 19.84 15.88
C SER A 127 16.50 20.35 17.16
N GLY A 128 16.69 19.62 18.26
CA GLY A 128 16.10 19.94 19.57
C GLY A 128 14.68 19.39 19.83
N ALA A 129 14.05 18.72 18.86
CA ALA A 129 12.73 18.10 19.07
C ALA A 129 12.80 16.78 19.86
N ALA A 130 13.90 16.04 19.72
CA ALA A 130 14.18 14.78 20.40
C ALA A 130 15.70 14.51 20.41
N GLU A 131 16.14 13.51 21.19
CA GLU A 131 17.54 13.08 21.20
C GLU A 131 17.80 12.05 20.08
N ASN A 132 18.93 12.18 19.38
CA ASN A 132 19.39 11.24 18.34
C ASN A 132 18.35 10.94 17.25
N VAL A 133 17.63 11.98 16.81
CA VAL A 133 16.54 11.88 15.81
C VAL A 133 16.99 11.26 14.48
N ASP A 134 18.28 11.24 14.19
CA ASP A 134 18.85 10.57 13.03
C ASP A 134 18.66 9.06 13.08
N HIS A 135 18.34 8.48 14.23
CA HIS A 135 17.96 7.07 14.35
C HIS A 135 16.46 6.79 14.11
N SER A 136 15.66 7.79 13.71
CA SER A 136 14.22 7.65 13.47
C SER A 136 13.84 7.01 12.13
N GLY A 137 14.81 6.84 11.22
CA GLY A 137 14.56 6.29 9.90
C GLY A 137 14.26 4.79 9.94
N PHE A 138 13.43 4.34 9.02
CA PHE A 138 13.11 2.92 8.88
C PHE A 138 12.82 2.53 7.43
N VAL A 139 13.05 1.26 7.13
CA VAL A 139 12.58 0.61 5.90
C VAL A 139 11.95 -0.73 6.24
N THR A 140 10.94 -1.17 5.50
CA THR A 140 10.38 -2.52 5.65
C THR A 140 9.92 -3.08 4.32
N PHE A 141 10.07 -4.40 4.16
CA PHE A 141 9.62 -5.17 3.01
C PHE A 141 8.58 -6.19 3.47
N ILE A 142 7.31 -5.82 3.33
CA ILE A 142 6.17 -6.61 3.79
C ILE A 142 5.85 -7.67 2.71
N PRO A 143 5.92 -8.98 3.02
CA PRO A 143 5.60 -10.01 2.04
C PRO A 143 4.14 -9.87 1.56
N ARG A 144 3.92 -9.89 0.25
CA ARG A 144 2.57 -9.69 -0.31
C ARG A 144 1.61 -10.83 0.05
N ASP A 145 2.13 -12.02 0.28
CA ASP A 145 1.38 -13.19 0.73
C ASP A 145 1.07 -13.14 2.24
N ALA A 146 1.76 -12.29 3.01
CA ALA A 146 1.50 -12.12 4.45
C ALA A 146 0.30 -11.19 4.75
N VAL A 147 -0.22 -10.49 3.75
CA VAL A 147 -1.37 -9.59 3.87
C VAL A 147 -2.51 -10.02 2.94
N PRO A 148 -3.63 -10.50 3.49
CA PRO A 148 -4.77 -10.90 2.67
C PRO A 148 -5.52 -9.66 2.16
N GLY A 149 -5.74 -9.62 0.85
CA GLY A 149 -6.64 -8.67 0.23
C GLY A 149 -6.00 -7.36 -0.19
N THR A 150 -6.83 -6.33 -0.24
CA THR A 150 -6.53 -5.04 -0.87
C THR A 150 -7.08 -3.92 -0.03
N GLY A 151 -6.51 -2.72 -0.17
CA GLY A 151 -7.02 -1.59 0.57
C GLY A 151 -6.55 -1.67 2.01
N LEU A 152 -5.24 -1.67 2.20
CA LEU A 152 -4.68 -1.64 3.53
C LEU A 152 -4.23 -0.22 3.81
N VAL A 153 -4.81 0.39 4.84
CA VAL A 153 -4.34 1.69 5.33
C VAL A 153 -3.02 1.46 6.03
N LEU A 154 -1.99 2.15 5.57
CA LEU A 154 -0.69 2.16 6.23
C LEU A 154 -0.76 3.05 7.46
N GLY A 155 -0.25 2.56 8.58
CA GLY A 155 0.04 3.31 9.78
C GLY A 155 1.45 3.05 10.25
N VAL A 156 1.93 3.92 11.13
CA VAL A 156 3.23 3.80 11.80
C VAL A 156 2.98 3.68 13.29
N TYR A 157 3.60 2.69 13.90
CA TYR A 157 3.59 2.50 15.35
C TYR A 157 5.01 2.68 15.88
N VAL A 158 5.19 3.61 16.82
CA VAL A 158 6.46 3.85 17.51
C VAL A 158 6.32 3.40 18.96
N GLU A 159 7.08 2.37 19.32
CA GLU A 159 7.25 1.90 20.69
C GLU A 159 8.49 2.59 21.28
N GLY A 160 8.27 3.67 22.04
CA GLY A 160 9.30 4.33 22.83
C GLY A 160 9.43 3.71 24.23
N LYS A 161 10.46 4.11 24.97
CA LYS A 161 10.73 3.63 26.33
C LYS A 161 9.67 4.04 27.36
N VAL A 162 9.09 5.23 27.17
CA VAL A 162 8.12 5.80 28.12
C VAL A 162 6.71 5.82 27.54
N LEU A 163 6.58 6.18 26.26
CA LEU A 163 5.31 6.29 25.55
C LEU A 163 5.35 5.47 24.27
N SER A 164 4.19 4.94 23.90
CA SER A 164 3.91 4.29 22.63
C SER A 164 2.84 5.07 21.89
N THR A 165 2.96 5.22 20.58
CA THR A 165 1.96 5.91 19.75
C THR A 165 1.78 5.25 18.40
N LEU A 166 0.53 5.20 17.95
CA LEU A 166 0.11 4.71 16.64
C LEU A 166 -0.54 5.85 15.89
N GLN A 167 -0.21 6.02 14.61
CA GLN A 167 -0.95 6.90 13.72
C GLN A 167 -1.17 6.25 12.37
N TYR A 168 -2.39 6.34 11.83
CA TYR A 168 -2.67 5.93 10.47
C TYR A 168 -2.40 7.07 9.50
N THR A 169 -1.86 6.72 8.34
CA THR A 169 -1.57 7.65 7.25
C THR A 169 -2.74 7.69 6.28
N ASP A 170 -2.71 8.64 5.35
CA ASP A 170 -3.62 8.68 4.19
C ASP A 170 -3.20 7.72 3.06
N ARG A 171 -2.10 6.98 3.24
CA ARG A 171 -1.56 6.07 2.25
C ARG A 171 -2.28 4.73 2.32
N VAL A 172 -2.78 4.28 1.17
CA VAL A 172 -3.47 3.00 1.03
C VAL A 172 -2.74 2.09 0.06
N ILE A 173 -2.41 0.89 0.52
CA ILE A 173 -1.81 -0.16 -0.30
C ILE A 173 -2.91 -0.85 -1.07
N ARG A 174 -2.86 -0.71 -2.39
CA ARG A 174 -3.78 -1.35 -3.32
C ARG A 174 -3.26 -2.74 -3.69
N GLY A 175 -4.06 -3.76 -3.40
CA GLY A 175 -3.89 -5.06 -4.05
C GLY A 175 -4.85 -5.19 -5.24
N GLN A 176 -4.96 -6.37 -5.83
CA GLN A 176 -5.97 -6.64 -6.86
C GLN A 176 -7.33 -6.93 -6.20
N SER A 177 -8.25 -5.95 -6.27
CA SER A 177 -9.57 -6.10 -5.65
C SER A 177 -10.34 -7.19 -6.41
N LYS A 178 -10.91 -8.15 -5.68
CA LYS A 178 -11.86 -9.09 -6.26
C LYS A 178 -13.23 -8.45 -6.15
N GLN A 179 -13.84 -8.13 -7.29
CA GLN A 179 -15.24 -7.72 -7.36
C GLN A 179 -16.11 -8.79 -6.70
N GLN A 180 -16.89 -8.40 -5.70
CA GLN A 180 -17.87 -9.27 -5.06
C GLN A 180 -19.26 -8.80 -5.42
N HIS A 181 -20.09 -9.72 -5.92
CA HIS A 181 -21.50 -9.49 -6.09
C HIS A 181 -22.19 -9.67 -4.74
N VAL A 182 -22.59 -8.58 -4.09
CA VAL A 182 -23.23 -8.60 -2.77
C VAL A 182 -24.69 -8.19 -2.94
N SER A 183 -25.61 -9.02 -2.43
CA SER A 183 -27.01 -8.62 -2.29
C SER A 183 -27.13 -7.58 -1.17
N LEU A 184 -27.48 -6.35 -1.53
CA LEU A 184 -27.67 -5.29 -0.54
C LEU A 184 -29.01 -5.45 0.17
N PRO A 185 -29.08 -5.14 1.48
CA PRO A 185 -30.36 -4.98 2.16
C PRO A 185 -31.15 -3.83 1.53
N GLN A 186 -32.49 -3.86 1.65
CA GLN A 186 -33.28 -2.70 1.23
C GLN A 186 -32.84 -1.45 2.03
N PRO A 187 -32.71 -0.29 1.37
CA PRO A 187 -32.22 0.90 2.02
C PRO A 187 -33.19 1.32 3.13
N ASP A 188 -32.73 1.24 4.38
CA ASP A 188 -33.40 1.87 5.51
C ASP A 188 -33.01 3.35 5.53
N THR A 189 -33.86 4.17 4.89
CA THR A 189 -33.57 5.59 4.64
C THR A 189 -33.74 6.46 5.88
N GLY A 190 -34.18 5.91 7.03
CA GLY A 190 -34.54 6.70 8.20
C GLY A 190 -33.39 7.05 9.15
N VAL A 191 -32.23 6.38 9.06
CA VAL A 191 -31.21 6.41 10.14
C VAL A 191 -29.79 6.75 9.66
N LEU A 192 -29.54 6.75 8.35
CA LEU A 192 -28.21 6.99 7.78
C LEU A 192 -28.01 8.48 7.44
N THR A 193 -27.04 9.12 8.07
CA THR A 193 -26.57 10.46 7.72
C THR A 193 -25.22 10.35 7.04
N TYR A 194 -25.07 10.90 5.83
CA TYR A 194 -23.82 10.82 5.09
C TYR A 194 -23.64 12.00 4.12
N ALA A 195 -22.40 12.21 3.69
CA ALA A 195 -22.08 13.03 2.54
C ALA A 195 -20.84 12.49 1.80
N VAL A 196 -20.81 12.73 0.50
CA VAL A 196 -19.60 12.55 -0.33
C VAL A 196 -18.99 13.93 -0.51
N ASP A 197 -17.83 14.14 0.10
CA ASP A 197 -17.15 15.44 0.09
C ASP A 197 -16.36 15.63 -1.20
N ARG A 198 -15.73 14.56 -1.69
CA ARG A 198 -14.89 14.61 -2.90
C ARG A 198 -15.06 13.36 -3.74
N CYS A 199 -15.16 13.59 -5.05
CA CYS A 199 -14.95 12.59 -6.08
C CYS A 199 -13.86 13.11 -7.01
N SER A 200 -12.72 12.44 -7.04
CA SER A 200 -11.57 12.89 -7.83
C SER A 200 -11.05 11.75 -8.69
N PRO A 201 -10.97 11.92 -10.03
CA PRO A 201 -10.26 10.97 -10.87
C PRO A 201 -8.77 10.99 -10.54
N GLY A 202 -8.15 9.83 -10.61
CA GLY A 202 -6.71 9.60 -10.48
C GLY A 202 -6.24 8.63 -11.56
N ASP A 203 -4.95 8.33 -11.57
CA ASP A 203 -4.35 7.41 -12.54
C ASP A 203 -4.91 5.98 -12.35
N GLY A 204 -5.80 5.56 -13.26
CA GLY A 204 -6.46 4.25 -13.25
C GLY A 204 -7.47 4.03 -12.12
N VAL A 205 -7.92 5.07 -11.41
CA VAL A 205 -8.84 4.94 -10.26
C VAL A 205 -9.65 6.23 -10.05
N THR A 206 -10.88 6.10 -9.57
CA THR A 206 -11.64 7.20 -8.97
C THR A 206 -11.54 7.11 -7.46
N VAL A 207 -11.13 8.20 -6.80
CA VAL A 207 -11.11 8.31 -5.34
C VAL A 207 -12.36 9.02 -4.87
N LEU A 208 -13.13 8.35 -4.02
CA LEU A 208 -14.26 8.96 -3.29
C LEU A 208 -13.87 9.19 -1.84
N GLU A 209 -14.16 10.37 -1.33
CA GLU A 209 -13.97 10.73 0.08
C GLU A 209 -15.28 11.27 0.63
N GLY A 210 -15.59 10.91 1.87
CA GLY A 210 -16.82 11.34 2.50
C GLY A 210 -16.88 10.97 3.97
N TRP A 211 -18.09 10.97 4.50
CA TRP A 211 -18.39 10.48 5.84
C TRP A 211 -19.80 9.91 5.86
N GLY A 212 -20.06 8.98 6.76
CA GLY A 212 -21.38 8.39 6.97
C GLY A 212 -21.49 7.73 8.33
N PHE A 213 -22.62 7.91 9.01
CA PHE A 213 -22.93 7.26 10.28
C PHE A 213 -24.42 6.97 10.43
N ILE A 214 -24.72 6.03 11.33
CA ILE A 214 -26.09 5.67 11.71
C ILE A 214 -26.42 6.40 13.02
N GLU A 215 -27.52 7.14 13.06
CA GLU A 215 -27.98 7.87 14.25
C GLU A 215 -28.06 6.94 15.47
N GLY A 216 -27.48 7.37 16.60
CA GLY A 216 -27.40 6.61 17.85
C GLY A 216 -26.38 5.45 17.86
N ALA A 217 -25.76 5.12 16.73
CA ALA A 217 -24.74 4.06 16.67
C ALA A 217 -23.34 4.57 17.07
N ASP A 218 -22.42 3.63 17.30
CA ASP A 218 -21.00 3.92 17.45
C ASP A 218 -20.28 3.75 16.10
N ALA A 219 -19.78 4.84 15.54
CA ALA A 219 -19.13 4.84 14.23
C ALA A 219 -17.89 3.95 14.18
N ARG A 220 -17.22 3.66 15.31
CA ARG A 220 -16.10 2.69 15.35
C ARG A 220 -16.55 1.24 15.15
N SER A 221 -17.81 0.93 15.43
CA SER A 221 -18.40 -0.40 15.27
C SER A 221 -19.12 -0.59 13.94
N SER A 222 -19.29 0.49 13.17
CA SER A 222 -19.97 0.49 11.89
C SER A 222 -18.97 0.24 10.75
N ARG A 223 -19.44 -0.46 9.70
CA ARG A 223 -18.71 -0.62 8.45
C ARG A 223 -19.36 0.25 7.38
N THR A 224 -18.56 1.13 6.77
CA THR A 224 -19.00 1.94 5.64
C THR A 224 -18.61 1.26 4.34
N LEU A 225 -19.56 1.17 3.40
CA LEU A 225 -19.36 0.67 2.05
C LEU A 225 -19.78 1.77 1.07
N VAL A 226 -19.08 1.89 -0.05
CA VAL A 226 -19.57 2.68 -1.18
C VAL A 226 -20.34 1.75 -2.09
N VAL A 227 -21.58 2.13 -2.39
CA VAL A 227 -22.43 1.44 -3.36
C VAL A 227 -22.61 2.36 -4.55
N LEU A 228 -22.22 1.87 -5.73
CA LEU A 228 -22.59 2.48 -7.01
C LEU A 228 -23.68 1.61 -7.63
N GLN A 229 -24.80 2.21 -8.00
CA GLN A 229 -25.95 1.50 -8.52
C GLN A 229 -26.36 2.10 -9.87
N SER A 230 -26.52 1.23 -10.87
CA SER A 230 -27.15 1.55 -12.14
C SER A 230 -28.50 0.85 -12.24
N ASP A 231 -29.17 0.99 -13.38
CA ASP A 231 -30.42 0.26 -13.66
C ASP A 231 -30.19 -1.25 -13.80
N ALA A 232 -28.98 -1.65 -14.22
CA ALA A 232 -28.65 -3.05 -14.51
C ALA A 232 -27.95 -3.74 -13.33
N ASP A 233 -27.08 -3.00 -12.64
CA ASP A 233 -26.10 -3.61 -11.74
C ASP A 233 -25.86 -2.80 -10.46
N THR A 234 -25.26 -3.45 -9.47
CA THR A 234 -24.86 -2.85 -8.21
C THR A 234 -23.43 -3.24 -7.88
N TYR A 235 -22.60 -2.22 -7.67
CA TYR A 235 -21.17 -2.36 -7.42
C TYR A 235 -20.88 -1.89 -6.00
N VAL A 236 -20.29 -2.78 -5.19
CA VAL A 236 -19.98 -2.52 -3.79
C VAL A 236 -18.48 -2.45 -3.62
N PHE A 237 -18.02 -1.34 -3.05
CA PHE A 237 -16.61 -1.06 -2.78
C PHE A 237 -16.38 -0.92 -1.28
N ASP A 238 -15.35 -1.59 -0.81
CA ASP A 238 -14.84 -1.37 0.54
C ASP A 238 -14.34 0.05 0.70
N THR A 239 -14.53 0.59 1.91
CA THR A 239 -14.00 1.89 2.28
C THR A 239 -12.95 1.77 3.36
N PHE A 240 -12.09 2.77 3.39
CA PHE A 240 -11.03 2.95 4.35
C PHE A 240 -11.43 4.03 5.32
N TRP A 241 -11.30 3.72 6.59
CA TRP A 241 -11.57 4.65 7.65
C TRP A 241 -10.71 5.91 7.54
N ARG A 242 -11.31 7.07 7.81
CA ARG A 242 -10.62 8.36 7.91
C ARG A 242 -11.14 9.13 9.11
N ARG A 243 -10.22 9.67 9.91
CA ARG A 243 -10.58 10.51 11.05
C ARG A 243 -11.20 11.84 10.59
N ARG A 244 -12.33 12.22 11.18
CA ARG A 244 -13.12 13.42 10.87
C ARG A 244 -13.57 14.17 12.12
N LEU A 245 -12.62 14.87 12.74
CA LEU A 245 -12.88 15.64 13.97
C LEU A 245 -13.97 16.71 13.77
N ASP A 246 -14.07 17.27 12.56
CA ASP A 246 -15.11 18.20 12.14
C ASP A 246 -16.51 17.58 12.26
N ILE A 247 -16.67 16.34 11.78
CA ILE A 247 -17.95 15.61 11.85
C ILE A 247 -18.28 15.24 13.29
N GLY A 248 -17.28 14.80 14.06
CA GLY A 248 -17.45 14.52 15.50
C GLY A 248 -17.97 15.72 16.29
N ARG A 249 -17.57 16.94 15.92
CA ARG A 249 -18.04 18.18 16.56
C ARG A 249 -19.38 18.67 16.02
N ALA A 250 -19.59 18.60 14.71
CA ALA A 250 -20.79 19.11 14.06
C ALA A 250 -22.05 18.32 14.44
N TYR A 251 -21.89 17.03 14.73
CA TYR A 251 -22.98 16.11 15.06
C TYR A 251 -22.87 15.56 16.49
N ASP A 252 -22.35 16.34 17.44
CA ASP A 252 -22.28 15.91 18.84
C ASP A 252 -23.67 15.53 19.38
N GLY A 253 -23.76 14.41 20.09
CA GLY A 253 -25.02 13.84 20.58
C GLY A 253 -25.80 12.96 19.59
N HIS A 254 -25.45 12.94 18.29
CA HIS A 254 -26.11 12.11 17.27
C HIS A 254 -25.59 10.67 17.21
N GLY A 255 -24.54 10.34 17.96
CA GLY A 255 -23.93 9.03 18.00
C GLY A 255 -22.66 9.00 18.85
N ARG A 256 -21.94 7.88 18.83
CA ARG A 256 -20.67 7.73 19.53
C ARG A 256 -19.51 7.68 18.54
N ASN A 257 -18.38 8.27 18.95
CA ASN A 257 -17.14 8.30 18.18
C ASN A 257 -17.32 8.78 16.73
N LEU A 258 -18.18 9.76 16.46
CA LEU A 258 -18.48 10.21 15.09
C LEU A 258 -17.27 10.78 14.34
N GLN A 259 -16.18 11.10 15.03
CA GLN A 259 -14.87 11.34 14.40
C GLN A 259 -14.32 10.14 13.62
N ALA A 260 -14.93 8.96 13.77
CA ALA A 260 -14.60 7.75 13.04
C ALA A 260 -15.53 7.47 11.84
N SER A 261 -16.43 8.40 11.49
CA SER A 261 -17.40 8.23 10.41
C SER A 261 -16.85 8.51 9.00
N GLY A 262 -15.64 9.08 8.91
CA GLY A 262 -15.03 9.41 7.63
C GLY A 262 -14.60 8.18 6.86
N PHE A 263 -14.67 8.28 5.54
CA PHE A 263 -14.26 7.20 4.65
C PHE A 263 -13.53 7.70 3.40
N VAL A 264 -12.73 6.81 2.83
CA VAL A 264 -12.14 6.92 1.49
C VAL A 264 -12.39 5.62 0.75
N ALA A 265 -12.86 5.67 -0.49
CA ALA A 265 -13.00 4.50 -1.36
C ALA A 265 -12.17 4.69 -2.62
N PHE A 266 -11.63 3.59 -3.13
CA PHE A 266 -10.88 3.56 -4.39
C PHE A 266 -11.65 2.67 -5.38
N ILE A 267 -12.18 3.28 -6.43
CA ILE A 267 -12.94 2.60 -7.48
C ILE A 267 -12.01 2.46 -8.69
N PRO A 268 -11.51 1.27 -9.01
CA PRO A 268 -10.65 1.09 -10.18
C PRO A 268 -11.34 1.54 -11.46
N GLU A 269 -10.58 2.11 -12.39
CA GLU A 269 -11.08 2.40 -13.73
C GLU A 269 -11.52 1.08 -14.41
N GLY A 270 -12.71 1.07 -14.99
CA GLY A 270 -13.34 -0.13 -15.56
C GLY A 270 -13.98 -1.08 -14.54
N ALA A 271 -13.96 -0.77 -13.24
CA ALA A 271 -14.73 -1.54 -12.25
C ALA A 271 -16.24 -1.33 -12.39
N VAL A 272 -16.64 -0.22 -13.01
CA VAL A 272 -18.01 0.06 -13.46
C VAL A 272 -17.96 0.19 -14.98
N PRO A 273 -18.80 -0.54 -15.74
CA PRO A 273 -18.90 -0.42 -17.19
C PRO A 273 -19.23 1.02 -17.63
N PRO A 274 -18.69 1.49 -18.77
CA PRO A 274 -19.07 2.79 -19.29
C PRO A 274 -20.57 2.87 -19.60
N GLY A 275 -21.24 3.91 -19.10
CA GLY A 275 -22.67 4.17 -19.35
C GLY A 275 -23.59 3.81 -18.17
N ASP A 276 -23.05 3.15 -17.15
CA ASP A 276 -23.60 3.08 -15.79
C ASP A 276 -23.14 4.30 -14.98
#